data_AF-A0A0K9YW07-F1
#
_entry.id   AF-A0A0K9YW07-F1
#
_cell.length_a   1.000
_cell.length_b   1.000
_cell.length_c   1.000
_cell.angle_alpha   90.00
_cell.angle_beta   90.00
_cell.angle_gamma   90.00
#
_symmetry.space_group_name_H-M   'P 1'
#
loop_
_entity.id
_entity.type
_entity.pdbx_description
1 polymer ?
#
loop_
_entity_poly.entity_id
_entity_poly.type
_entity_poly.pdbx_seq_one_letter_code
_entity_poly.pdbx_strand_id
1 'polypeptide(L)'
;MIEKMALHIAKSIKGANPTQTASIAVMQYSLIAIIGTGSAIFLSIFIAAIFGTAVKTIIVLISFMTLRAFSGGFHFKSAEICTGVSIIGAVVIPFIPLTDLASDVLLAVSLILMLVLAPKGKNQSRIFSRKHYPLLKLISLLIITMNYWIALPEITLTFLVQALSLLPLLWKGGDKREEAF
;
A
#
# COMPACT_ATOMS: atom_id res chain seq x y z
N MET A 1 -3.80 -7.10 17.73
CA MET A 1 -4.33 -8.45 17.43
C MET A 1 -3.56 -9.11 16.31
N ILE A 2 -3.39 -8.44 15.16
CA ILE A 2 -2.66 -8.96 14.00
C ILE A 2 -1.23 -9.32 14.39
N GLU A 3 -0.52 -8.46 15.12
CA GLU A 3 0.87 -8.75 15.53
C GLU A 3 0.96 -9.93 16.51
N LYS A 4 -0.02 -10.06 17.41
CA LYS A 4 -0.10 -11.19 18.36
C LYS A 4 -0.37 -12.51 17.63
N MET A 5 -1.29 -12.51 16.68
CA MET A 5 -1.61 -13.66 15.85
C MET A 5 -0.41 -14.06 14.99
N ALA A 6 0.22 -13.10 14.32
CA ALA A 6 1.43 -13.32 13.54
C ALA A 6 2.58 -13.89 14.39
N LEU A 7 2.77 -13.40 15.62
CA LEU A 7 3.77 -13.94 16.55
C LEU A 7 3.46 -15.39 16.94
N HIS A 8 2.19 -15.68 17.24
CA HIS A 8 1.77 -17.02 17.61
C HIS A 8 2.02 -18.01 16.47
N ILE A 9 1.61 -17.66 15.24
CA ILE A 9 1.85 -18.47 14.04
C ILE A 9 3.36 -18.65 13.79
N ALA A 10 4.15 -17.57 13.88
CA ALA A 10 5.60 -17.65 13.68
C ALA A 10 6.28 -18.58 14.70
N LYS A 11 5.86 -18.56 15.96
CA LYS A 11 6.36 -19.48 16.99
C LYS A 11 5.96 -20.93 16.69
N SER A 12 4.71 -21.16 16.28
CA SER A 12 4.24 -22.50 15.90
C SER A 12 5.00 -23.07 14.70
N ILE A 13 5.23 -22.27 13.65
CA ILE A 13 6.04 -22.67 12.49
C ILE A 13 7.48 -22.99 12.91
N LYS A 14 8.11 -22.12 13.73
CA LYS A 14 9.49 -22.34 14.22
C LYS A 14 9.59 -23.59 15.08
N GLY A 15 8.59 -23.86 15.93
CA GLY A 15 8.54 -25.04 16.77
C GLY A 15 8.39 -26.34 15.96
N ALA A 16 7.59 -26.32 14.88
CA ALA A 16 7.39 -27.47 14.02
C ALA A 16 8.62 -27.80 13.14
N ASN A 17 9.41 -26.80 12.73
CA ASN A 17 10.64 -27.00 11.96
C ASN A 17 11.74 -26.01 12.35
N PRO A 18 12.51 -26.30 13.43
CA PRO A 18 13.48 -25.35 13.96
C PRO A 18 14.64 -25.02 13.02
N THR A 19 15.08 -25.98 12.20
CA THR A 19 16.34 -25.89 11.44
C THR A 19 16.17 -25.28 10.05
N GLN A 20 15.01 -25.45 9.40
CA GLN A 20 14.78 -25.01 8.01
C GLN A 20 13.89 -23.76 7.89
N THR A 21 13.62 -23.06 9.00
CA THR A 21 12.78 -21.86 9.03
C THR A 21 13.60 -20.61 9.33
N ALA A 22 13.16 -19.47 8.80
CA ALA A 22 13.71 -18.16 9.14
C ALA A 22 13.57 -17.85 10.65
N SER A 23 14.13 -16.72 11.08
CA SER A 23 13.93 -16.26 12.46
C SER A 23 12.45 -15.93 12.71
N ILE A 24 12.01 -16.07 13.96
CA ILE A 24 10.63 -15.73 14.37
C ILE A 24 10.31 -14.28 13.99
N ALA A 25 11.26 -13.37 14.14
CA ALA A 25 11.09 -11.95 13.82
C ALA A 25 10.81 -11.72 12.31
N VAL A 26 11.57 -12.38 11.43
CA VAL A 26 11.36 -12.28 9.97
C VAL A 26 10.02 -12.88 9.58
N MET A 27 9.67 -14.06 10.11
CA MET A 27 8.37 -14.69 9.83
C MET A 27 7.21 -13.85 10.36
N GLN A 28 7.32 -13.31 11.57
CA GLN A 28 6.30 -12.44 12.15
C GLN A 28 6.06 -11.20 11.28
N TYR A 29 7.13 -10.54 10.81
CA TYR A 29 7.02 -9.39 9.93
C TYR A 29 6.25 -9.72 8.64
N SER A 30 6.64 -10.80 7.96
CA SER A 30 5.94 -11.26 6.74
C SER A 30 4.49 -11.64 7.01
N LEU A 31 4.20 -12.32 8.13
CA LEU A 31 2.84 -12.71 8.51
C LEU A 31 1.97 -11.50 8.84
N ILE A 32 2.52 -10.46 9.49
CA ILE A 32 1.81 -9.20 9.72
C ILE A 32 1.37 -8.60 8.37
N ALA A 33 2.27 -8.54 7.39
CA ALA A 33 1.95 -8.01 6.07
C ALA A 33 0.89 -8.85 5.35
N ILE A 34 1.00 -10.19 5.38
CA ILE A 34 0.04 -11.11 4.74
C ILE A 34 -1.34 -10.99 5.39
N ILE A 35 -1.42 -11.10 6.71
CA ILE A 35 -2.68 -11.03 7.45
C ILE A 35 -3.31 -9.66 7.25
N GLY A 36 -2.55 -8.57 7.47
CA GLY A 36 -3.06 -7.22 7.38
C GLY A 36 -3.57 -6.86 5.97
N THR A 37 -2.82 -7.23 4.94
CA THR A 37 -3.20 -6.99 3.53
C THR A 37 -4.37 -7.87 3.12
N GLY A 38 -4.34 -9.16 3.46
CA GLY A 38 -5.44 -10.09 3.16
C GLY A 38 -6.75 -9.67 3.83
N SER A 39 -6.69 -9.28 5.11
CA SER A 39 -7.86 -8.73 5.81
C SER A 39 -8.36 -7.44 5.18
N ALA A 40 -7.46 -6.54 4.78
CA ALA A 40 -7.85 -5.28 4.12
C ALA A 40 -8.59 -5.55 2.80
N ILE A 41 -8.04 -6.42 1.93
CA ILE A 41 -8.66 -6.76 0.65
C ILE A 41 -10.02 -7.43 0.86
N PHE A 42 -10.07 -8.48 1.68
CA PHE A 42 -11.29 -9.25 1.89
C PHE A 42 -12.42 -8.38 2.47
N LEU A 43 -12.14 -7.64 3.54
CA LEU A 43 -13.16 -6.80 4.19
C LEU A 43 -13.59 -5.63 3.30
N SER A 44 -12.68 -5.02 2.55
CA SER A 44 -13.04 -3.93 1.62
C SER A 44 -14.00 -4.42 0.55
N ILE A 45 -13.70 -5.56 -0.09
CA ILE A 45 -14.56 -6.12 -1.14
C ILE A 45 -15.90 -6.56 -0.56
N PHE A 46 -15.90 -7.21 0.61
CA PHE A 46 -17.14 -7.63 1.28
C PHE A 46 -18.04 -6.43 1.60
N ILE A 47 -17.49 -5.37 2.20
CA ILE A 47 -18.24 -4.16 2.52
C ILE A 47 -18.72 -3.47 1.23
N ALA A 48 -17.85 -3.32 0.24
CA ALA A 48 -18.20 -2.72 -1.04
C ALA A 48 -19.28 -3.50 -1.81
N ALA A 49 -19.32 -4.83 -1.68
CA ALA A 49 -20.37 -5.65 -2.27
C ALA A 49 -21.75 -5.33 -1.67
N ILE A 50 -21.82 -5.07 -0.36
CA ILE A 50 -23.07 -4.63 0.31
C ILE A 50 -23.54 -3.28 -0.27
N PHE A 51 -22.61 -2.37 -0.60
CA PHE A 51 -22.94 -1.07 -1.17
C PHE A 51 -22.98 -1.03 -2.71
N GLY A 52 -22.79 -2.16 -3.41
CA GLY A 52 -22.81 -2.21 -4.87
C GLY A 52 -21.59 -1.60 -5.57
N THR A 53 -20.48 -1.33 -4.87
CA THR A 53 -19.26 -0.72 -5.42
C THR A 53 -18.07 -1.68 -5.48
N ALA A 54 -18.31 -3.00 -5.43
CA ALA A 54 -17.26 -4.02 -5.40
C ALA A 54 -16.24 -3.91 -6.54
N VAL A 55 -16.69 -3.74 -7.79
CA VAL A 55 -15.78 -3.63 -8.95
C VAL A 55 -14.88 -2.39 -8.83
N LYS A 56 -15.47 -1.23 -8.50
CA LYS A 56 -14.73 0.01 -8.28
C LYS A 56 -13.72 -0.12 -7.14
N THR A 57 -14.09 -0.80 -6.05
CA THR A 57 -13.21 -1.07 -4.92
C THR A 57 -12.05 -1.98 -5.30
N ILE A 58 -12.28 -3.00 -6.14
CA ILE A 58 -11.21 -3.85 -6.68
C ILE A 58 -10.24 -3.02 -7.53
N ILE A 59 -10.73 -2.11 -8.36
CA ILE A 59 -9.90 -1.18 -9.14
C ILE A 59 -9.04 -0.33 -8.20
N VAL A 60 -9.62 0.25 -7.14
CA VAL A 60 -8.90 1.02 -6.12
C VAL A 60 -7.80 0.19 -5.47
N LEU A 61 -8.12 -1.03 -5.00
CA LEU A 61 -7.15 -1.90 -4.35
C LEU A 61 -5.98 -2.26 -5.27
N ILE A 62 -6.27 -2.67 -6.51
CA ILE A 62 -5.24 -3.03 -7.49
C ILE A 62 -4.36 -1.82 -7.84
N SER A 63 -4.96 -0.67 -8.12
CA SER A 63 -4.23 0.56 -8.45
C SER A 63 -3.35 1.02 -7.29
N PHE A 64 -3.87 0.97 -6.05
CA PHE A 64 -3.12 1.33 -4.85
C PHE A 64 -1.93 0.39 -4.64
N MET A 65 -2.17 -0.92 -4.63
CA MET A 65 -1.14 -1.94 -4.40
C MET A 65 -0.05 -1.90 -5.47
N THR A 66 -0.45 -1.75 -6.73
CA THR A 66 0.47 -1.67 -7.87
C THR A 66 1.38 -0.47 -7.75
N LEU A 67 0.82 0.74 -7.59
CA LEU A 67 1.63 1.94 -7.47
C LEU A 67 2.48 1.93 -6.20
N ARG A 68 1.96 1.42 -5.09
CA ARG A 68 2.69 1.30 -3.82
C ARG A 68 3.87 0.34 -3.89
N ALA A 69 3.77 -0.75 -4.64
CA ALA A 69 4.87 -1.71 -4.81
C ALA A 69 6.13 -1.09 -5.43
N PHE A 70 5.99 -0.02 -6.23
CA PHE A 70 7.11 0.67 -6.87
C PHE A 70 7.44 2.01 -6.21
N SER A 71 6.45 2.73 -5.68
CA SER A 71 6.65 4.05 -5.06
C SER A 71 6.99 3.97 -3.57
N GLY A 72 6.55 2.93 -2.88
CA GLY A 72 6.65 2.79 -1.42
C GLY A 72 5.59 3.56 -0.66
N GLY A 73 5.97 4.14 0.47
CA GLY A 73 5.09 5.00 1.25
C GLY A 73 5.08 4.70 2.72
N PHE A 74 4.23 5.45 3.42
CA PHE A 74 4.15 5.42 4.87
C PHE A 74 3.53 4.11 5.37
N HIS A 75 4.21 3.44 6.30
CA HIS A 75 3.69 2.30 7.05
C HIS A 75 3.38 2.71 8.50
N PHE A 76 2.14 2.45 8.93
CA PHE A 76 1.72 2.69 10.31
C PHE A 76 2.41 1.71 11.27
N LYS A 77 2.66 2.17 12.51
CA LYS A 77 3.25 1.33 13.58
C LYS A 77 2.39 0.13 13.99
N SER A 78 1.07 0.25 13.82
CA SER A 78 0.11 -0.83 14.09
C SER A 78 -0.47 -1.33 12.77
N ALA A 79 -0.43 -2.65 12.62
CA ALA A 79 -0.99 -3.32 11.46
C ALA A 79 -2.52 -3.12 11.40
N GLU A 80 -3.20 -3.08 12.55
CA GLU A 80 -4.64 -2.84 12.60
C GLU A 80 -5.01 -1.45 12.11
N ILE A 81 -4.26 -0.42 12.51
CA ILE A 81 -4.50 0.94 12.04
C ILE A 81 -4.28 0.99 10.52
N CYS A 82 -3.20 0.39 10.03
CA CYS A 82 -2.93 0.31 8.59
C CYS A 82 -4.07 -0.37 7.83
N THR A 83 -4.51 -1.54 8.31
CA THR A 83 -5.59 -2.31 7.71
C THR A 83 -6.90 -1.53 7.74
N GLY A 84 -7.26 -0.92 8.88
CA GLY A 84 -8.49 -0.13 9.02
C GLY A 84 -8.52 1.09 8.09
N VAL A 85 -7.43 1.87 8.05
CA VAL A 85 -7.33 3.03 7.14
C VAL A 85 -7.37 2.59 5.68
N SER A 86 -6.74 1.46 5.35
CA SER A 86 -6.78 0.90 3.98
C SER A 86 -8.19 0.48 3.58
N ILE A 87 -8.95 -0.16 4.49
CA ILE A 87 -10.34 -0.55 4.26
C ILE A 87 -11.21 0.68 4.03
N ILE A 88 -11.10 1.67 4.91
CA ILE A 88 -11.88 2.91 4.80
C ILE A 88 -11.58 3.60 3.46
N GLY A 89 -10.30 3.77 3.12
CA GLY A 89 -9.91 4.38 1.85
C GLY A 89 -10.46 3.62 0.64
N ALA A 90 -10.28 2.30 0.62
CA ALA A 90 -10.72 1.46 -0.51
C ALA A 90 -12.24 1.49 -0.72
N VAL A 91 -13.02 1.49 0.37
CA VAL A 91 -14.49 1.51 0.31
C VAL A 91 -15.03 2.90 0.01
N VAL A 92 -14.40 3.97 0.53
CA VAL A 92 -14.92 5.34 0.38
C VAL A 92 -14.62 5.94 -1.00
N ILE A 93 -13.43 5.70 -1.56
CA ILE A 93 -13.01 6.29 -2.85
C ILE A 93 -14.05 6.11 -3.97
N PRO A 94 -14.67 4.94 -4.19
CA PRO A 94 -15.69 4.72 -5.21
C PRO A 94 -16.93 5.64 -5.15
N PHE A 95 -17.17 6.30 -4.01
CA PHE A 95 -18.31 7.20 -3.81
C PHE A 95 -17.98 8.67 -4.07
N ILE A 96 -16.73 9.00 -4.37
CA ILE A 96 -16.29 10.37 -4.60
C ILE A 96 -16.32 10.65 -6.11
N PRO A 97 -17.32 11.40 -6.62
CA PRO A 97 -17.33 11.78 -8.02
C PRO A 97 -16.25 12.84 -8.28
N LEU A 98 -15.64 12.80 -9.47
CA LEU A 98 -14.75 13.85 -9.96
C LEU A 98 -15.23 14.33 -11.32
N THR A 99 -15.10 15.64 -11.56
CA THR A 99 -15.17 16.20 -12.91
C THR A 99 -13.87 15.93 -13.66
N ASP A 100 -13.88 16.05 -14.99
CA ASP A 100 -12.69 15.85 -15.81
C ASP A 100 -11.56 16.81 -15.41
N LEU A 101 -11.89 18.10 -15.26
CA LEU A 101 -10.92 19.11 -14.82
C LEU A 101 -10.34 18.79 -13.42
N ALA A 102 -11.17 18.36 -12.48
CA ALA A 102 -10.68 17.96 -11.16
C ALA A 102 -9.78 16.72 -11.25
N SER A 103 -10.13 15.75 -12.09
CA SER A 103 -9.34 14.55 -12.33
C SER A 103 -7.96 14.89 -12.88
N ASP A 104 -7.89 15.75 -13.90
CA ASP A 104 -6.63 16.16 -14.52
C ASP A 104 -5.72 16.91 -13.53
N VAL A 105 -6.28 17.83 -12.75
CA VAL A 105 -5.54 18.59 -11.73
C VAL A 105 -4.99 17.66 -10.65
N LEU A 106 -5.82 16.74 -10.11
CA LEU A 106 -5.38 15.81 -9.07
C LEU A 106 -4.34 14.81 -9.60
N LEU A 107 -4.46 14.37 -10.85
CA LEU A 107 -3.48 13.49 -11.47
C LEU A 107 -2.14 14.21 -11.68
N ALA A 108 -2.16 15.46 -12.13
CA ALA A 108 -0.95 16.29 -12.26
C ALA A 108 -0.27 16.51 -10.90
N VAL A 109 -1.03 16.80 -9.85
CA VAL A 109 -0.51 16.90 -8.47
C VAL A 109 0.12 15.58 -8.03
N SER A 110 -0.54 14.45 -8.27
CA SER A 110 -0.04 13.12 -7.94
C SER A 110 1.28 12.82 -8.65
N LEU A 111 1.40 13.19 -9.93
CA LEU A 111 2.60 13.04 -10.74
C LEU A 111 3.76 13.87 -10.18
N ILE A 112 3.52 15.13 -9.82
CA ILE A 112 4.55 16.02 -9.23
C ILE A 112 5.03 15.45 -7.90
N LEU A 113 4.11 15.05 -7.02
CA LEU A 113 4.44 14.44 -5.74
C LEU A 113 5.27 13.16 -5.92
N MET A 114 4.92 12.29 -6.86
CA MET A 114 5.71 11.09 -7.14
C MET A 114 7.08 11.41 -7.71
N LEU A 115 7.19 12.38 -8.64
CA LEU A 115 8.46 12.78 -9.23
C LEU A 115 9.47 13.23 -8.16
N VAL A 116 8.99 14.02 -7.20
CA VAL A 116 9.81 14.58 -6.13
C VAL A 116 10.09 13.57 -5.02
N LEU A 117 9.07 12.82 -4.58
CA LEU A 117 9.13 12.06 -3.33
C LEU A 117 9.41 10.57 -3.51
N ALA A 118 9.11 9.96 -4.66
CA ALA A 118 9.30 8.53 -4.88
C ALA A 118 10.76 8.18 -5.28
N PRO A 119 11.17 6.91 -5.18
CA PRO A 119 10.60 5.92 -4.27
C PRO A 119 10.93 6.30 -2.82
N LYS A 120 10.03 6.01 -1.88
CA LYS A 120 10.23 6.32 -0.47
C LYS A 120 9.93 5.14 0.44
N GLY A 121 10.92 4.76 1.25
CA GLY A 121 10.90 3.58 2.12
C GLY A 121 12.21 2.83 1.98
N LYS A 122 12.91 2.61 3.09
CA LYS A 122 14.13 1.80 3.10
C LYS A 122 13.71 0.33 3.09
N ASN A 123 14.36 -0.49 2.27
CA ASN A 123 14.16 -1.95 2.23
C ASN A 123 12.71 -2.42 1.92
N GLN A 124 11.99 -1.71 1.03
CA GLN A 124 10.66 -2.14 0.54
C GLN A 124 10.64 -3.59 0.04
N SER A 125 11.78 -4.08 -0.44
CA SER A 125 12.00 -5.48 -0.76
C SER A 125 13.47 -5.81 -0.54
N ARG A 126 13.75 -7.03 -0.07
CA ARG A 126 15.12 -7.59 -0.07
C ARG A 126 15.74 -7.66 -1.48
N ILE A 127 14.90 -7.59 -2.52
CA ILE A 127 15.30 -7.65 -3.93
C ILE A 127 15.78 -6.28 -4.43
N PHE A 128 15.18 -5.19 -3.96
CA PHE A 128 15.43 -3.84 -4.49
C PHE A 128 16.37 -3.03 -3.58
N SER A 129 17.64 -2.98 -3.96
CA SER A 129 18.62 -2.04 -3.40
C SER A 129 18.55 -0.65 -4.05
N ARG A 130 19.22 0.35 -3.45
CA ARG A 130 19.23 1.76 -3.90
C ARG A 130 19.56 1.97 -5.39
N LYS A 131 20.34 1.06 -5.99
CA LYS A 131 20.67 1.10 -7.43
C LYS A 131 19.44 1.04 -8.34
N HIS A 132 18.34 0.45 -7.87
CA HIS A 132 17.10 0.33 -8.64
C HIS A 132 16.14 1.52 -8.45
N TYR A 133 16.44 2.46 -7.55
CA TYR A 133 15.53 3.57 -7.25
C TYR A 133 15.14 4.43 -8.46
N PRO A 134 16.06 4.73 -9.40
CA PRO A 134 15.69 5.42 -10.63
C PRO A 134 14.67 4.63 -11.47
N LEU A 135 14.83 3.30 -11.57
CA LEU A 135 13.91 2.44 -12.29
C LEU A 135 12.53 2.38 -11.60
N LEU A 136 12.50 2.23 -10.27
CA LEU A 136 11.26 2.23 -9.50
C LEU A 136 10.49 3.55 -9.63
N LYS A 137 11.21 4.68 -9.62
CA LYS A 137 10.63 6.01 -9.92
C LYS A 137 10.04 6.03 -11.32
N LEU A 138 10.80 5.61 -12.33
CA LEU A 138 10.34 5.61 -13.72
C LEU A 138 9.05 4.77 -13.87
N ILE A 139 9.01 3.56 -13.30
CA ILE A 139 7.82 2.70 -13.31
C ILE A 139 6.63 3.39 -12.62
N SER A 140 6.85 4.02 -11.46
CA SER A 140 5.79 4.76 -10.75
C SER A 140 5.22 5.91 -11.59
N LEU A 141 6.09 6.66 -12.29
CA LEU A 141 5.66 7.74 -13.18
C LEU A 141 4.88 7.20 -14.38
N LEU A 142 5.35 6.12 -15.00
CA LEU A 142 4.66 5.47 -16.11
C LEU A 142 3.25 5.02 -15.70
N ILE A 143 3.10 4.38 -14.54
CA ILE A 143 1.81 3.95 -13.99
C ILE A 143 0.84 5.13 -13.85
N ILE A 144 1.31 6.27 -13.30
CA ILE A 144 0.46 7.46 -13.17
C ILE A 144 0.07 8.02 -14.54
N THR A 145 1.03 8.16 -15.46
CA THR A 145 0.75 8.72 -16.79
C THR A 145 -0.17 7.84 -17.64
N MET A 146 -0.17 6.52 -17.44
CA MET A 146 -1.10 5.61 -18.10
C MET A 146 -2.57 5.93 -17.76
N ASN A 147 -2.84 6.53 -16.61
CA ASN A 147 -4.20 6.87 -16.21
C ASN A 147 -4.83 8.00 -17.04
N TYR A 148 -4.06 8.81 -17.79
CA TYR A 148 -4.63 9.75 -18.76
C TYR A 148 -5.43 9.04 -19.87
N TRP A 149 -5.09 7.78 -20.18
CA TRP A 149 -5.80 6.97 -21.18
C TRP A 149 -6.98 6.18 -20.58
N ILE A 150 -6.85 5.76 -19.33
CA ILE A 150 -7.88 4.98 -18.62
C ILE A 150 -9.01 5.89 -18.13
N ALA A 151 -8.69 7.12 -17.70
CA ALA A 151 -9.61 8.17 -17.32
C ALA A 151 -10.66 7.76 -16.26
N LEU A 152 -10.28 6.88 -15.31
CA LEU A 152 -11.16 6.47 -14.21
C LEU A 152 -10.93 7.33 -12.96
N PRO A 153 -11.96 8.04 -12.43
CA PRO A 153 -11.86 8.84 -11.21
C PRO A 153 -11.32 8.08 -10.00
N GLU A 154 -11.69 6.81 -9.87
CA GLU A 154 -11.27 5.94 -8.78
C GLU A 154 -9.75 5.75 -8.78
N ILE A 155 -9.14 5.61 -9.95
CA ILE A 155 -7.68 5.46 -10.09
C ILE A 155 -6.99 6.78 -9.76
N THR A 156 -7.52 7.91 -10.23
CA THR A 156 -6.96 9.24 -9.94
C THR A 156 -6.92 9.52 -8.44
N LEU A 157 -8.03 9.30 -7.73
CA LEU A 157 -8.08 9.47 -6.27
C LEU A 157 -7.14 8.51 -5.55
N THR A 158 -7.06 7.28 -6.03
CA THR A 158 -6.15 6.27 -5.47
C THR A 158 -4.69 6.70 -5.62
N PHE A 159 -4.31 7.22 -6.79
CA PHE A 159 -2.95 7.71 -7.05
C PHE A 159 -2.62 8.93 -6.20
N LEU A 160 -3.58 9.83 -5.98
CA LEU A 160 -3.42 10.95 -5.07
C LEU A 160 -3.18 10.48 -3.63
N VAL A 161 -4.04 9.60 -3.11
CA VAL A 161 -3.90 9.04 -1.75
C VAL A 161 -2.54 8.36 -1.59
N GLN A 162 -2.11 7.61 -2.60
CA GLN A 162 -0.82 6.93 -2.59
C GLN A 162 0.36 7.92 -2.66
N ALA A 163 0.28 8.98 -3.47
CA ALA A 163 1.29 10.02 -3.54
C ALA A 163 1.39 10.83 -2.24
N LEU A 164 0.25 11.14 -1.60
CA LEU A 164 0.19 11.81 -0.30
C LEU A 164 0.85 10.97 0.80
N SER A 165 0.78 9.64 0.72
CA SER A 165 1.46 8.73 1.67
C SER A 165 2.98 8.90 1.69
N LEU A 166 3.57 9.52 0.65
CA LEU A 166 5.00 9.80 0.59
C LEU A 166 5.41 11.07 1.36
N LEU A 167 4.46 11.89 1.81
CA LEU A 167 4.78 13.17 2.46
C LEU A 167 5.57 12.98 3.77
N PRO A 168 6.72 13.64 3.96
CA PRO A 168 7.57 13.46 5.15
C PRO A 168 6.86 13.69 6.50
N LEU A 169 5.85 14.57 6.52
CA LEU A 169 5.08 14.90 7.72
C LEU A 169 4.38 13.69 8.31
N LEU A 170 3.90 12.76 7.46
CA LEU A 170 3.24 11.54 7.90
C LEU A 170 4.23 10.57 8.55
N TRP A 171 5.51 10.61 8.16
CA TRP A 171 6.52 9.63 8.53
C TRP A 171 7.07 9.77 9.95
N LYS A 172 6.87 10.93 10.61
CA LYS A 172 7.29 11.12 12.02
C LYS A 172 6.62 10.10 12.97
N GLY A 173 5.51 9.48 12.56
CA GLY A 173 4.79 8.44 13.31
C GLY A 173 4.97 7.01 12.81
N GLY A 174 5.87 6.73 11.84
CA GLY A 174 5.93 5.46 11.10
C GLY A 174 6.59 4.29 11.82
N ASP A 175 6.41 3.08 11.27
CA ASP A 175 7.04 1.86 11.77
C ASP A 175 8.57 1.89 11.53
N LYS A 176 9.34 1.66 12.59
CA LYS A 176 10.81 1.59 12.54
C LYS A 176 11.32 0.16 12.28
N ARG A 177 10.46 -0.85 12.33
CA ARG A 177 10.83 -2.25 12.11
C ARG A 177 11.39 -2.50 10.71
N GLU A 178 11.02 -1.69 9.72
CA GLU A 178 11.61 -1.72 8.38
C GLU A 178 13.11 -1.41 8.37
N GLU A 179 13.66 -0.73 9.39
CA GLU A 179 15.08 -0.40 9.47
C GLU A 179 15.94 -1.53 10.07
N ALA A 180 15.32 -2.57 10.63
CA ALA A 180 16.00 -3.63 11.38
C ALA A 180 16.16 -4.95 10.58
N PHE A 181 15.67 -5.02 9.34
CA PHE A 181 15.66 -6.21 8.47
C PHE A 181 16.24 -5.94 7.08
#